data_AF-A0A133KCR5-F1
#
_entry.id   AF-A0A133KCR5-F1
#
_cell.length_a   1.000
_cell.length_b   1.000
_cell.length_c   1.000
_cell.angle_alpha   90.00
_cell.angle_beta   90.00
_cell.angle_gamma   90.00
#
_symmetry.space_group_name_H-M   'P 1'
#
loop_
_entity.id
_entity.type
_entity.pdbx_description
1 polymer ?
#
loop_
_entity_poly.entity_id
_entity_poly.type
_entity_poly.pdbx_seq_one_letter_code
_entity_poly.pdbx_strand_id
1 'polypeptide(L)'
;MKSKKTIGIILIILIIASIILIPKIYKTDDSVPTNKEFVEALDKYIDKDQKDILEKVLDAKYKPGLYLYEFNQEDLNFKIYKFISPDNRILTYDGSDIITITDGKYNYFASQVRKNYIKRDLKDLKDFNKDIREDNILSIGQFIDPHNKLYPDLDIRKEGEYSIIENERCFYKFDQNGVLVEDRGLSGGEDYTEKLVNYDGDFDKYYDKYLEEILSYEEVNDIGEVSPK
;
A
#
# COMPACT_ATOMS: atom_id res chain seq x y z
N MET A 1 -18.16 -30.28 9.50
CA MET A 1 -17.64 -28.99 9.98
C MET A 1 -16.32 -28.70 9.26
N LYS A 2 -16.34 -27.83 8.23
CA LYS A 2 -15.10 -27.39 7.57
C LYS A 2 -14.33 -26.52 8.57
N SER A 3 -13.06 -26.82 8.80
CA SER A 3 -12.27 -26.15 9.83
C SER A 3 -12.12 -24.66 9.52
N LYS A 4 -12.17 -23.80 10.54
CA LYS A 4 -12.00 -22.33 10.40
C LYS A 4 -10.73 -21.94 9.63
N LYS A 5 -9.70 -22.80 9.60
CA LYS A 5 -8.46 -22.60 8.81
C LYS A 5 -8.68 -22.64 7.30
N THR A 6 -9.63 -23.43 6.82
CA THR A 6 -9.91 -23.55 5.37
C THR A 6 -10.65 -22.31 4.85
N ILE A 7 -11.41 -21.61 5.70
CA ILE A 7 -12.14 -20.39 5.34
C ILE A 7 -11.17 -19.20 5.21
N GLY A 8 -10.17 -19.09 6.10
CA GLY A 8 -9.17 -18.01 6.05
C GLY A 8 -8.26 -18.05 4.81
N ILE A 9 -7.84 -19.24 4.37
CA ILE A 9 -7.02 -19.39 3.15
C ILE A 9 -7.84 -19.08 1.89
N ILE A 10 -9.13 -19.43 1.88
CA ILE A 10 -10.03 -19.09 0.77
C ILE A 10 -10.26 -17.57 0.71
N LEU A 11 -10.34 -16.88 1.85
CA LEU A 11 -10.45 -15.42 1.88
C LEU A 11 -9.19 -14.72 1.37
N ILE A 12 -8.00 -15.16 1.77
CA ILE A 12 -6.72 -14.58 1.29
C ILE A 12 -6.54 -14.82 -0.22
N ILE A 13 -6.88 -16.02 -0.71
CA ILE A 13 -6.86 -16.32 -2.15
C ILE A 13 -7.92 -15.49 -2.89
N LEU A 14 -9.08 -15.21 -2.29
CA LEU A 14 -10.11 -14.35 -2.88
C LEU A 14 -9.72 -12.88 -2.90
N ILE A 15 -8.97 -12.38 -1.90
CA ILE A 15 -8.42 -11.01 -1.89
C ILE A 15 -7.32 -10.87 -2.95
N ILE A 16 -6.42 -11.87 -3.06
CA ILE A 16 -5.39 -11.89 -4.12
C ILE A 16 -6.05 -12.05 -5.51
N ALA A 17 -7.11 -12.87 -5.62
CA ALA A 17 -7.82 -13.07 -6.88
C ALA A 17 -8.69 -11.87 -7.27
N SER A 18 -9.26 -11.10 -6.33
CA SER A 18 -9.99 -9.87 -6.64
C SER A 18 -9.06 -8.76 -7.12
N ILE A 19 -7.84 -8.67 -6.57
CA ILE A 19 -6.76 -7.82 -7.10
C ILE A 19 -6.38 -8.22 -8.54
N ILE A 20 -6.42 -9.53 -8.86
CA ILE A 20 -6.06 -10.06 -10.21
C ILE A 20 -7.23 -10.02 -11.22
N LEU A 21 -8.50 -9.95 -10.79
CA LEU A 21 -9.67 -9.99 -11.69
C LEU A 21 -10.30 -8.63 -12.02
N ILE A 22 -10.14 -7.60 -11.19
CA ILE A 22 -10.53 -6.22 -11.55
C ILE A 22 -9.81 -5.71 -12.83
N PRO A 23 -8.54 -6.06 -13.11
CA PRO A 23 -7.85 -5.66 -14.35
C PRO A 23 -8.53 -6.15 -15.63
N LYS A 24 -9.29 -7.26 -15.59
CA LYS A 24 -9.86 -7.86 -16.81
C LYS A 24 -11.01 -7.07 -17.44
N ILE A 25 -11.58 -6.10 -16.71
CA ILE A 25 -12.70 -5.29 -17.20
C ILE A 25 -12.20 -3.99 -17.87
N TYR A 26 -10.96 -3.57 -17.60
CA TYR A 26 -10.32 -2.44 -18.28
C TYR A 26 -9.57 -2.94 -19.52
N LYS A 27 -10.19 -2.81 -20.69
CA LYS A 27 -9.42 -2.78 -21.95
C LYS A 27 -8.62 -1.49 -21.97
N THR A 28 -7.36 -1.55 -21.55
CA THR A 28 -6.40 -0.45 -21.75
C THR A 28 -5.01 -1.05 -21.84
N ASP A 29 -4.18 -0.50 -22.73
CA ASP A 29 -2.73 -0.74 -22.77
C ASP A 29 -2.13 -0.88 -21.36
N ASP A 30 -1.18 -1.80 -21.18
CA ASP A 30 -0.48 -2.13 -19.93
C ASP A 30 0.28 -0.94 -19.27
N SER A 31 0.08 0.29 -19.72
CA SER A 31 0.65 1.49 -19.11
C SER A 31 -0.28 2.05 -18.05
N VAL A 32 0.11 1.93 -16.78
CA VAL A 32 -0.43 2.77 -15.70
C VAL A 32 -0.25 4.23 -16.15
N PRO A 33 -1.31 5.06 -16.23
CA PRO A 33 -1.17 6.44 -16.66
C PRO A 33 -0.19 7.15 -15.73
N THR A 34 0.70 7.94 -16.31
CA THR A 34 1.59 8.83 -15.56
C THR A 34 0.77 9.83 -14.74
N ASN A 35 1.33 10.36 -13.66
CA ASN A 35 0.67 11.42 -12.86
C ASN A 35 0.21 12.60 -13.73
N LYS A 36 0.99 12.92 -14.77
CA LYS A 36 0.63 13.93 -15.76
C LYS A 36 -0.63 13.57 -16.54
N GLU A 37 -0.69 12.36 -17.11
CA GLU A 37 -1.86 11.89 -17.86
C GLU A 37 -3.11 11.79 -16.96
N PHE A 38 -2.92 11.43 -15.69
CA PHE A 38 -3.99 11.44 -14.68
C PHE A 38 -4.59 12.83 -14.50
N VAL A 39 -3.75 13.84 -14.27
CA VAL A 39 -4.20 15.23 -14.07
C VAL A 39 -4.83 15.78 -15.35
N GLU A 40 -4.23 15.53 -16.51
CA GLU A 40 -4.75 15.97 -17.81
C GLU A 40 -6.14 15.39 -18.11
N ALA A 41 -6.43 14.16 -17.67
CA ALA A 41 -7.75 13.55 -17.83
C ALA A 41 -8.84 14.27 -17.00
N LEU A 42 -8.45 14.97 -15.93
CA LEU A 42 -9.35 15.72 -15.05
C LEU A 42 -9.45 17.22 -15.40
N ASP A 43 -8.59 17.74 -16.27
CA ASP A 43 -8.40 19.18 -16.55
C ASP A 43 -9.67 19.93 -17.00
N LYS A 44 -10.62 19.22 -17.62
CA LYS A 44 -11.90 19.78 -18.07
C LYS A 44 -12.99 19.79 -16.99
N TYR A 45 -12.72 19.19 -15.83
CA TYR A 45 -13.67 18.97 -14.75
C TYR A 45 -13.31 19.73 -13.47
N ILE A 46 -12.03 20.03 -13.28
CA ILE A 46 -11.50 20.69 -12.08
C ILE A 46 -11.03 22.10 -12.44
N ASP A 47 -11.06 23.01 -11.47
CA ASP A 47 -10.47 24.34 -11.66
C ASP A 47 -8.95 24.34 -11.45
N LYS A 48 -8.34 25.51 -11.65
CA LYS A 48 -6.89 25.68 -11.51
C LYS A 48 -6.40 25.39 -10.08
N ASP A 49 -7.13 25.84 -9.06
CA ASP A 49 -6.70 25.66 -7.67
C ASP A 49 -6.78 24.18 -7.26
N GLN A 50 -7.82 23.48 -7.72
CA GLN A 50 -7.98 22.04 -7.58
C GLN A 50 -6.89 21.25 -8.31
N LYS A 51 -6.55 21.66 -9.53
CA LYS A 51 -5.46 21.09 -10.31
C LYS A 51 -4.12 21.24 -9.60
N ASP A 52 -3.80 22.45 -9.12
CA ASP A 52 -2.56 22.75 -8.41
C ASP A 52 -2.43 21.89 -7.13
N ILE A 53 -3.54 21.60 -6.44
CA ILE A 53 -3.57 20.67 -5.30
C ILE A 53 -3.24 19.25 -5.74
N LEU A 54 -3.89 18.77 -6.79
CA LEU A 54 -3.74 17.40 -7.27
C LEU A 54 -2.32 17.14 -7.80
N GLU A 55 -1.76 18.06 -8.59
CA GLU A 55 -0.37 17.98 -9.07
C GLU A 55 0.60 17.93 -7.89
N LYS A 56 0.43 18.80 -6.89
CA LYS A 56 1.27 18.80 -5.69
C LYS A 56 1.22 17.47 -4.94
N VAL A 57 0.03 16.88 -4.77
CA VAL A 57 -0.13 15.59 -4.08
C VAL A 57 0.51 14.46 -4.88
N LEU A 58 0.29 14.41 -6.19
CA LEU A 58 0.84 13.34 -7.03
C LEU A 58 2.37 13.43 -7.18
N ASP A 59 2.94 14.64 -7.21
CA ASP A 59 4.39 14.84 -7.27
C ASP A 59 5.09 14.72 -5.92
N ALA A 60 4.33 14.59 -4.82
CA ALA A 60 4.88 14.46 -3.48
C ALA A 60 5.69 13.17 -3.36
N LYS A 61 6.95 13.34 -2.97
CA LYS A 61 7.84 12.23 -2.59
C LYS A 61 7.93 12.16 -1.09
N TYR A 62 7.61 10.99 -0.56
CA TYR A 62 7.74 10.73 0.85
C TYR A 62 9.21 10.71 1.23
N LYS A 63 9.51 11.15 2.45
CA LYS A 63 10.89 11.10 2.95
C LYS A 63 11.22 9.66 3.34
N PRO A 64 12.49 9.24 3.23
CA PRO A 64 12.90 7.98 3.81
C PRO A 64 12.55 7.88 5.30
N GLY A 65 12.18 6.69 5.75
CA GLY A 65 11.75 6.41 7.11
C GLY A 65 10.64 5.37 7.19
N LEU A 66 10.09 5.23 8.39
CA LEU A 66 8.92 4.42 8.70
C LEU A 66 7.70 5.33 8.90
N TYR A 67 6.67 5.10 8.08
CA TYR A 67 5.33 5.63 8.28
C TYR A 67 4.46 4.55 8.90
N LEU A 68 3.92 4.82 10.08
CA LEU A 68 3.03 3.91 10.79
C LEU A 68 1.58 4.37 10.62
N TYR A 69 0.77 3.54 9.99
CA TYR A 69 -0.65 3.74 9.82
C TYR A 69 -1.44 2.80 10.73
N GLU A 70 -2.51 3.31 11.34
CA GLU A 70 -3.52 2.49 12.01
C GLU A 70 -4.70 2.30 11.07
N PHE A 71 -4.95 1.04 10.71
CA PHE A 71 -6.08 0.63 9.89
C PHE A 71 -7.18 0.08 10.78
N ASN A 72 -8.40 0.57 10.56
CA ASN A 72 -9.59 0.16 11.29
C ASN A 72 -10.72 -0.11 10.30
N GLN A 73 -11.34 -1.28 10.39
CA GLN A 73 -12.50 -1.72 9.61
C GLN A 73 -13.29 -2.72 10.46
N GLU A 74 -14.48 -2.36 10.93
CA GLU A 74 -15.29 -3.19 11.86
C GLU A 74 -14.44 -3.86 12.97
N ASP A 75 -14.40 -5.19 13.00
CA ASP A 75 -13.66 -6.01 13.98
C ASP A 75 -12.16 -6.16 13.64
N LEU A 76 -11.70 -5.61 12.52
CA LEU A 76 -10.32 -5.63 12.05
C LEU A 76 -9.60 -4.33 12.41
N ASN A 77 -8.63 -4.42 13.31
CA ASN A 77 -7.81 -3.30 13.73
C ASN A 77 -6.35 -3.74 13.74
N PHE A 78 -5.51 -3.15 12.89
CA PHE A 78 -4.10 -3.51 12.79
C PHE A 78 -3.23 -2.32 12.36
N LYS A 79 -1.92 -2.51 12.48
CA LYS A 79 -0.93 -1.50 12.15
C LYS A 79 -0.26 -1.84 10.84
N ILE A 80 -0.31 -0.90 9.90
CA ILE A 80 0.38 -1.00 8.61
C ILE A 80 1.65 -0.18 8.73
N TYR A 81 2.77 -0.82 8.43
CA TYR A 81 4.06 -0.17 8.42
C TYR A 81 4.48 0.04 6.96
N LYS A 82 4.48 1.30 6.50
CA LYS A 82 4.97 1.70 5.18
C LYS A 82 6.40 2.21 5.31
N PHE A 83 7.34 1.50 4.69
CA PHE A 83 8.76 1.83 4.77
C PHE A 83 9.24 2.38 3.44
N ILE A 84 9.99 3.47 3.52
CA ILE A 84 10.50 4.18 2.37
C ILE A 84 12.00 4.33 2.58
N SER A 85 12.80 3.81 1.65
CA SER A 85 14.26 3.86 1.73
C SER A 85 14.84 4.60 0.54
N PRO A 86 16.03 5.19 0.69
CA PRO A 86 16.69 5.87 -0.41
C PRO A 86 17.42 4.92 -1.38
N ASP A 87 17.50 3.62 -1.08
CA ASP A 87 18.45 2.67 -1.69
C ASP A 87 17.86 1.29 -2.02
N ASN A 88 16.57 1.23 -2.35
CA ASN A 88 15.82 0.01 -2.70
C ASN A 88 15.74 -1.04 -1.58
N ARG A 89 16.09 -0.69 -0.34
CA ARG A 89 15.79 -1.51 0.84
C ARG A 89 14.31 -1.39 1.16
N ILE A 90 13.63 -2.50 1.32
CA ILE A 90 12.22 -2.50 1.70
C ILE A 90 12.08 -3.32 2.96
N LEU A 91 11.26 -2.83 3.86
CA LEU A 91 10.73 -3.59 4.97
C LEU A 91 9.20 -3.53 4.83
N THR A 92 8.53 -4.64 5.07
CA THR A 92 7.08 -4.71 5.21
C THR A 92 6.80 -5.58 6.42
N TYR A 93 5.98 -5.05 7.32
CA TYR A 93 5.58 -5.75 8.52
C TYR A 93 4.08 -5.55 8.71
N ASP A 94 3.33 -6.64 8.76
CA ASP A 94 1.88 -6.61 8.95
C ASP A 94 1.46 -6.54 10.43
N GLY A 95 2.43 -6.51 11.34
CA GLY A 95 2.18 -6.45 12.77
C GLY A 95 1.79 -7.78 13.42
N SER A 96 1.59 -8.86 12.65
CA SER A 96 1.08 -10.13 13.19
C SER A 96 2.01 -11.31 12.97
N ASP A 97 2.50 -11.58 11.76
CA ASP A 97 3.05 -12.91 11.48
C ASP A 97 4.20 -12.95 10.47
N ILE A 98 4.30 -11.95 9.58
CA ILE A 98 5.19 -11.98 8.44
C ILE A 98 6.03 -10.72 8.38
N ILE A 99 7.35 -10.89 8.30
CA ILE A 99 8.29 -9.82 8.01
C ILE A 99 8.85 -10.09 6.61
N THR A 100 8.80 -9.09 5.75
CA THR A 100 9.51 -9.11 4.47
C THR A 100 10.56 -8.01 4.45
N ILE A 101 11.82 -8.36 4.18
CA ILE A 101 12.93 -7.41 4.02
C ILE A 101 13.60 -7.60 2.68
N THR A 102 14.11 -6.55 2.06
CA THR A 102 15.10 -6.66 0.99
C THR A 102 16.31 -5.79 1.27
N ASP A 103 17.50 -6.34 0.98
CA ASP A 103 18.80 -5.65 1.12
C ASP A 103 19.32 -5.07 -0.21
N GLY A 104 18.45 -4.97 -1.22
CA GLY A 104 18.81 -4.55 -2.57
C GLY A 104 19.41 -5.66 -3.45
N LYS A 105 19.71 -6.83 -2.87
CA LYS A 105 20.15 -8.03 -3.60
C LYS A 105 19.27 -9.25 -3.33
N TYR A 106 18.85 -9.42 -2.09
CA TYR A 106 18.05 -10.53 -1.62
C TYR A 106 16.77 -10.03 -0.97
N ASN A 107 15.69 -10.77 -1.18
CA ASN A 107 14.47 -10.68 -0.40
C ASN A 107 14.46 -11.77 0.67
N TYR A 108 14.14 -11.39 1.89
CA TYR A 108 13.98 -12.23 3.07
C TYR A 108 12.50 -12.24 3.41
N PHE A 109 11.89 -13.41 3.39
CA PHE A 109 10.52 -13.61 3.84
C PHE A 109 10.54 -14.47 5.08
N ALA A 110 10.11 -13.93 6.22
CA ALA A 110 10.22 -14.57 7.51
C ALA A 110 8.85 -14.72 8.19
N SER A 111 8.63 -15.88 8.79
CA SER A 111 7.48 -16.13 9.67
C SER A 111 7.90 -15.96 11.13
N GLN A 112 7.35 -14.97 11.81
CA GLN A 112 7.57 -14.79 13.25
C GLN A 112 6.97 -15.93 14.08
N VAL A 113 5.93 -16.60 13.57
CA VAL A 113 5.28 -17.75 14.22
C VAL A 113 6.15 -19.00 14.13
N ARG A 114 6.67 -19.30 12.94
CA ARG A 114 7.45 -20.53 12.71
C ARG A 114 8.93 -20.36 13.04
N LYS A 115 9.39 -19.12 13.22
CA LYS A 115 10.81 -18.78 13.45
C LYS A 115 11.71 -19.33 12.33
N ASN A 116 11.25 -19.17 11.10
CA ASN A 116 12.01 -19.52 9.89
C ASN A 116 11.90 -18.42 8.83
N TYR A 117 12.83 -18.42 7.86
CA TYR A 117 12.82 -17.50 6.73
C TYR A 117 13.32 -18.14 5.44
N ILE A 118 12.90 -17.60 4.29
CA ILE A 118 13.51 -17.89 3.00
C ILE A 118 14.30 -16.67 2.55
N LYS A 119 15.50 -16.92 2.02
CA LYS A 119 16.28 -15.96 1.27
C LYS A 119 16.15 -16.21 -0.23
N ARG A 120 15.73 -15.20 -1.00
CA ARG A 120 15.61 -15.28 -2.46
C ARG A 120 16.40 -14.17 -3.12
N ASP A 121 17.06 -14.47 -4.24
CA ASP A 121 17.73 -13.45 -5.05
C ASP A 121 16.67 -12.61 -5.77
N LEU A 122 16.79 -11.28 -5.68
CA LEU A 122 15.82 -10.37 -6.29
C LEU A 122 15.74 -10.52 -7.81
N LYS A 123 16.82 -10.96 -8.46
CA LYS A 123 16.82 -11.21 -9.91
C LYS A 123 15.80 -12.28 -10.32
N ASP A 124 15.45 -13.17 -9.40
CA ASP A 124 14.50 -14.26 -9.60
C ASP A 124 13.06 -13.81 -9.26
N LEU A 125 12.89 -12.61 -8.71
CA LEU A 125 11.63 -12.01 -8.25
C LEU A 125 11.23 -10.79 -9.12
N LYS A 126 11.14 -10.99 -10.43
CA LYS A 126 10.93 -9.93 -11.46
C LYS A 126 9.79 -8.94 -11.18
N ASP A 127 8.79 -9.31 -10.39
CA ASP A 127 7.60 -8.49 -10.11
C ASP A 127 7.62 -7.81 -8.72
N PHE A 128 8.50 -8.21 -7.80
CA PHE A 128 8.44 -7.79 -6.38
C PHE A 128 8.89 -6.33 -6.15
N ASN A 129 9.70 -5.77 -7.05
CA ASN A 129 10.24 -4.42 -6.94
C ASN A 129 9.30 -3.30 -7.43
N LYS A 130 8.11 -3.61 -7.97
CA LYS A 130 7.23 -2.59 -8.59
C LYS A 130 6.31 -1.85 -7.60
N ASP A 131 6.16 -2.35 -6.38
CA ASP A 131 5.08 -1.92 -5.48
C ASP A 131 5.53 -1.09 -4.27
N ILE A 132 6.82 -0.83 -4.09
CA ILE A 132 7.30 0.14 -3.10
C ILE A 132 7.59 1.44 -3.81
N ARG A 133 6.54 2.24 -3.94
CA ARG A 133 6.65 3.56 -4.52
C ARG A 133 6.73 4.62 -3.43
N GLU A 134 7.64 5.56 -3.62
CA GLU A 134 7.86 6.72 -2.75
C GLU A 134 6.78 7.80 -2.92
N ASP A 135 5.74 7.53 -3.72
CA ASP A 135 4.73 8.50 -4.16
C ASP A 135 3.32 8.13 -3.68
N ASN A 136 2.38 9.04 -3.93
CA ASN A 136 0.96 8.77 -3.78
C ASN A 136 0.44 8.06 -5.03
N ILE A 137 -0.36 7.01 -4.83
CA ILE A 137 -1.05 6.32 -5.91
C ILE A 137 -2.54 6.61 -5.75
N LEU A 138 -3.03 7.57 -6.55
CA LEU A 138 -4.46 7.80 -6.73
C LEU A 138 -4.89 7.09 -8.03
N SER A 139 -6.02 6.40 -8.00
CA SER A 139 -6.56 5.71 -9.17
C SER A 139 -7.63 6.56 -9.84
N ILE A 140 -7.57 6.72 -11.16
CA ILE A 140 -8.51 7.59 -11.88
C ILE A 140 -9.96 7.09 -11.75
N GLY A 141 -10.15 5.78 -11.56
CA GLY A 141 -11.46 5.17 -11.30
C GLY A 141 -12.08 5.56 -9.96
N GLN A 142 -11.33 6.24 -9.08
CA GLN A 142 -11.87 6.84 -7.86
C GLN A 142 -12.50 8.20 -8.12
N PHE A 143 -12.16 8.85 -9.24
CA PHE A 143 -12.60 10.21 -9.60
C PHE A 143 -13.63 10.18 -10.74
N ILE A 144 -13.55 9.16 -11.58
CA ILE A 144 -14.36 8.99 -12.78
C ILE A 144 -15.14 7.68 -12.68
N ASP A 145 -16.45 7.75 -12.95
CA ASP A 145 -17.36 6.62 -12.97
C ASP A 145 -17.09 5.67 -14.17
N PRO A 146 -17.69 4.45 -14.18
CA PRO A 146 -17.55 3.51 -15.30
C PRO A 146 -18.07 4.02 -16.67
N HIS A 147 -18.75 5.16 -16.70
CA HIS A 147 -19.26 5.83 -17.90
C HIS A 147 -18.38 7.03 -18.32
N ASN A 148 -17.17 7.15 -17.78
CA ASN A 148 -16.23 8.24 -18.03
C ASN A 148 -16.76 9.63 -17.63
N LYS A 149 -17.57 9.70 -16.58
CA LYS A 149 -18.05 10.95 -15.99
C LYS A 149 -17.40 11.17 -14.63
N LEU A 150 -17.04 12.41 -14.32
CA LEU A 150 -16.60 12.77 -12.97
C LEU A 150 -17.71 12.42 -11.97
N TYR A 151 -17.35 11.89 -10.81
CA TYR A 151 -18.28 11.82 -9.69
C TYR A 151 -18.79 13.24 -9.40
N PRO A 152 -20.12 13.46 -9.40
CA PRO A 152 -20.70 14.80 -9.33
C PRO A 152 -20.43 15.52 -8.01
N ASP A 153 -20.02 14.76 -7.00
CA ASP A 153 -19.71 15.13 -5.63
C ASP A 153 -18.20 15.11 -5.34
N LEU A 154 -17.35 14.98 -6.37
CA LEU A 154 -15.91 15.14 -6.19
C LEU A 154 -15.60 16.55 -5.68
N ASP A 155 -14.97 16.61 -4.51
CA ASP A 155 -14.46 17.83 -3.90
C ASP A 155 -12.94 17.71 -3.70
N ILE A 156 -12.23 18.70 -4.22
CA ILE A 156 -10.78 18.86 -4.05
C ILE A 156 -10.59 20.25 -3.44
N ARG A 157 -10.03 20.31 -2.22
CA ARG A 157 -9.91 21.58 -1.49
C ARG A 157 -8.72 21.61 -0.55
N LYS A 158 -8.37 22.82 -0.09
CA LYS A 158 -7.48 23.02 1.05
C LYS A 158 -8.30 23.22 2.32
N GLU A 159 -7.87 22.61 3.40
CA GLU A 159 -8.48 22.74 4.72
C GLU A 159 -7.37 22.97 5.77
N GLY A 160 -7.07 24.23 6.03
CA GLY A 160 -5.90 24.62 6.83
C GLY A 160 -4.60 24.19 6.16
N GLU A 161 -3.77 23.42 6.88
CA GLU A 161 -2.51 22.87 6.38
C GLU A 161 -2.68 21.59 5.53
N TYR A 162 -3.93 21.14 5.35
CA TYR A 162 -4.23 19.90 4.65
C TYR A 162 -4.80 20.13 3.26
N SER A 163 -4.54 19.17 2.38
CA SER A 163 -5.25 19.03 1.11
C SER A 163 -6.22 17.86 1.23
N ILE A 164 -7.48 18.08 0.88
CA ILE A 164 -8.56 17.10 0.93
C ILE A 164 -8.98 16.77 -0.50
N ILE A 165 -9.15 15.48 -0.76
CA ILE A 165 -9.77 14.96 -1.98
C ILE A 165 -10.83 13.97 -1.53
N GLU A 166 -12.10 14.24 -1.80
CA GLU A 166 -13.18 13.35 -1.40
C GLU A 166 -14.34 13.27 -2.38
N ASN A 167 -15.07 12.17 -2.30
CA ASN A 167 -16.40 11.97 -2.88
C ASN A 167 -17.12 10.91 -2.03
N GLU A 168 -18.29 10.45 -2.47
CA GLU A 168 -19.13 9.46 -1.79
C GLU A 168 -18.41 8.13 -1.51
N ARG A 169 -17.31 7.83 -2.22
CA ARG A 169 -16.60 6.53 -2.18
C ARG A 169 -15.27 6.57 -1.47
N CYS A 170 -14.61 7.72 -1.49
CA CYS A 170 -13.25 7.86 -0.99
C CYS A 170 -13.02 9.23 -0.36
N PHE A 171 -12.14 9.25 0.63
CA PHE A 171 -11.62 10.45 1.25
C PHE A 171 -10.12 10.30 1.44
N TYR A 172 -9.39 11.28 0.96
CA TYR A 172 -7.95 11.40 1.16
C TYR A 172 -7.63 12.73 1.81
N LYS A 173 -6.76 12.68 2.80
CA LYS A 173 -6.20 13.85 3.46
C LYS A 173 -4.68 13.79 3.38
N PHE A 174 -4.09 14.85 2.85
CA PHE A 174 -2.66 15.00 2.71
C PHE A 174 -2.17 16.18 3.54
N ASP A 175 -0.97 16.07 4.11
CA ASP A 175 -0.31 17.18 4.79
C ASP A 175 0.22 18.24 3.78
N GLN A 176 0.84 19.29 4.31
CA GLN A 176 1.46 20.36 3.52
C GLN A 176 2.59 19.89 2.59
N ASN A 177 3.17 18.71 2.79
CA ASN A 177 4.20 18.11 1.94
C ASN A 177 3.61 17.10 0.93
N GLY A 178 2.30 16.87 0.97
CA GLY A 178 1.62 15.87 0.16
C GLY A 178 1.76 14.44 0.70
N VAL A 179 2.13 14.25 1.97
CA VAL A 179 2.12 12.94 2.61
C VAL A 179 0.68 12.58 2.99
N LEU A 180 0.24 11.36 2.66
CA LEU A 180 -1.07 10.84 3.07
C LEU A 180 -1.12 10.70 4.59
N VAL A 181 -2.08 11.39 5.23
CA VAL A 181 -2.29 11.33 6.68
C VAL A 181 -3.57 10.60 7.05
N GLU A 182 -4.56 10.54 6.17
CA GLU A 182 -5.79 9.78 6.38
C GLU A 182 -6.40 9.36 5.04
N ASP A 183 -6.78 8.09 4.96
CA ASP A 183 -7.56 7.50 3.88
C ASP A 183 -8.81 6.85 4.48
N ARG A 184 -9.96 7.07 3.83
CA ARG A 184 -11.22 6.42 4.17
C ARG A 184 -11.92 6.01 2.89
N GLY A 185 -12.60 4.89 2.94
CA GLY A 185 -13.42 4.42 1.83
C GLY A 185 -14.06 3.10 2.14
N LEU A 186 -14.37 2.35 1.09
CA LEU A 186 -15.02 1.05 1.19
C LEU A 186 -14.06 -0.08 0.81
N SER A 187 -13.94 -1.08 1.70
CA SER A 187 -13.19 -2.31 1.47
C SER A 187 -14.07 -3.50 1.79
N GLY A 188 -14.33 -4.38 0.82
CA GLY A 188 -15.21 -5.53 1.03
C GLY A 188 -16.68 -5.20 1.34
N GLY A 189 -17.10 -3.95 1.14
CA GLY A 189 -18.46 -3.47 1.45
C GLY A 189 -18.58 -2.80 2.81
N GLU A 190 -17.48 -2.65 3.55
CA GLU A 190 -17.44 -2.01 4.86
C GLU A 190 -16.56 -0.76 4.81
N ASP A 191 -16.90 0.22 5.64
CA ASP A 191 -16.11 1.43 5.79
C ASP A 191 -14.78 1.09 6.48
N TYR A 192 -13.68 1.59 5.92
CA TYR A 192 -12.38 1.56 6.56
C TYR A 192 -11.85 2.96 6.82
N THR A 193 -10.91 3.04 7.76
CA THR A 193 -10.10 4.22 8.00
C THR A 193 -8.66 3.81 8.21
N GLU A 194 -7.77 4.39 7.44
CA GLU A 194 -6.32 4.31 7.60
C GLU A 194 -5.79 5.68 8.01
N LYS A 195 -5.09 5.77 9.13
CA LYS A 195 -4.57 7.04 9.67
C LYS A 195 -3.09 6.96 9.96
N LEU A 196 -2.33 7.94 9.49
CA LEU A 196 -0.93 8.11 9.87
C LEU A 196 -0.87 8.49 11.35
N VAL A 197 -0.27 7.64 12.18
CA VAL A 197 -0.15 7.87 13.62
C VAL A 197 1.28 8.21 14.05
N ASN A 198 2.28 7.83 13.26
CA ASN A 198 3.67 8.17 13.55
C ASN A 198 4.53 8.17 12.28
N TYR A 199 5.57 8.99 12.28
CA TYR A 199 6.68 8.94 11.34
C TYR A 199 7.99 8.95 12.13
N ASP A 200 8.85 7.97 11.86
CA ASP A 200 10.23 7.93 12.35
C ASP A 200 11.17 7.95 11.14
N GLY A 201 12.02 8.98 11.07
CA GLY A 201 12.96 9.16 9.95
C GLY A 201 14.17 8.22 9.99
N ASP A 202 14.37 7.48 11.08
CA ASP A 202 15.44 6.51 11.22
C ASP A 202 15.05 5.15 10.61
N PHE A 203 15.10 5.06 9.28
CA PHE A 203 14.83 3.80 8.57
C PHE A 203 15.76 2.67 9.02
N ASP A 204 17.07 2.97 9.17
CA ASP A 204 18.12 2.00 9.46
C ASP A 204 17.86 1.29 10.80
N LYS A 205 17.42 2.02 11.83
CA LYS A 205 17.02 1.45 13.13
C LYS A 205 15.97 0.33 13.00
N TYR A 206 14.97 0.48 12.13
CA TYR A 206 13.96 -0.57 11.94
C TYR A 206 14.50 -1.68 11.07
N TYR A 207 15.14 -1.32 9.96
CA TYR A 207 15.74 -2.26 9.03
C TYR A 207 16.71 -3.22 9.74
N ASP A 208 17.69 -2.67 10.47
CA ASP A 208 18.73 -3.44 11.16
C ASP A 208 18.12 -4.34 12.23
N LYS A 209 17.18 -3.80 13.02
CA LYS A 209 16.47 -4.57 14.05
C LYS A 209 15.76 -5.79 13.46
N TYR A 210 14.96 -5.60 12.41
CA TYR A 210 14.19 -6.70 11.84
C TYR A 210 15.07 -7.64 11.01
N LEU A 211 16.12 -7.14 10.38
CA LEU A 211 17.09 -8.01 9.69
C LEU A 211 17.82 -8.90 10.70
N GLU A 212 18.30 -8.34 11.82
CA GLU A 212 18.91 -9.11 12.91
C GLU A 212 17.93 -10.16 13.45
N GLU A 213 16.66 -9.80 13.64
CA GLU A 213 15.61 -10.73 14.05
C GLU A 213 15.44 -11.88 13.05
N ILE A 214 15.30 -11.57 11.76
CA ILE A 214 15.15 -12.59 10.70
C ILE A 214 16.37 -13.51 10.64
N LEU A 215 17.59 -12.96 10.71
CA LEU A 215 18.81 -13.76 10.64
C LEU A 215 19.03 -14.65 11.86
N SER A 216 18.27 -14.45 12.95
CA SER A 216 18.22 -15.37 14.09
C SER A 216 17.32 -16.59 13.86
N TYR A 217 16.46 -16.56 12.83
CA TYR A 217 15.54 -17.63 12.48
C TYR A 217 16.21 -18.72 11.63
N GLU A 218 15.57 -19.87 11.49
CA GLU A 218 16.08 -20.95 10.63
C GLU A 218 15.91 -20.60 9.14
N GLU A 219 16.99 -20.60 8.37
CA GLU A 219 16.90 -20.48 6.91
C GLU A 219 16.35 -21.77 6.30
N VAL A 220 15.26 -21.66 5.54
CA VAL A 220 14.58 -22.77 4.87
C VAL A 220 14.41 -22.50 3.38
N ASN A 221 14.21 -23.56 2.59
CA ASN A 221 13.99 -23.45 1.15
C ASN A 221 12.53 -23.12 0.77
N ASP A 222 11.59 -23.35 1.69
CA ASP A 222 10.16 -23.00 1.56
C ASP A 222 9.54 -22.74 2.95
N ILE A 223 8.55 -21.85 3.04
CA ILE A 223 7.70 -21.64 4.23
C ILE A 223 6.54 -22.64 4.21
N GLY A 224 6.37 -23.41 3.13
CA GLY A 224 5.51 -24.59 3.08
C GLY A 224 6.17 -25.83 3.71
N GLU A 225 5.47 -26.45 4.66
CA GLU A 225 5.78 -27.76 5.29
C GLU A 225 6.88 -27.81 6.35
N VAL A 226 6.50 -27.50 7.60
CA VAL A 226 7.05 -28.26 8.74
C VAL A 226 6.35 -29.62 8.70
N SER A 227 7.03 -30.65 8.19
CA SER A 227 6.58 -32.03 8.42
C SER A 227 6.57 -32.28 9.94
N PRO A 228 5.47 -32.80 10.54
CA PRO A 228 5.52 -33.28 11.91
C PRO A 228 6.53 -34.43 11.98
N LYS A 229 7.43 -34.38 12.95
CA LYS A 229 8.13 -35.60 13.40
C LYS A 229 7.17 -36.50 14.17
#